data_AF-A0A968MQD0-F1
#
_entry.id   AF-A0A968MQD0-F1
#
_cell.length_a   1.000
_cell.length_b   1.000
_cell.length_c   1.000
_cell.angle_alpha   90.00
_cell.angle_beta   90.00
_cell.angle_gamma   90.00
#
_symmetry.space_group_name_H-M   'P 1'
#
loop_
_entity.id
_entity.type
_entity.pdbx_description
1 polymer ?
#
loop_
_entity_poly.entity_id
_entity_poly.type
_entity_poly.pdbx_seq_one_letter_code
_entity_poly.pdbx_strand_id
1 'polypeptide(L)'
;MTNCDITPKTSITSVMVMHEGGDWTSNLTIYPGETVNVKVEGEGLHKARFHWEDVLDITSDTVIRSENLCFFRLKVPMNIAKRRINLYNNVTNTGTALNIREYQVPPENGLCQS
;
A
#
# COMPACT_ATOMS: atom_id res chain seq x y z
N MET A 1 9.97 -26.21 -19.86
CA MET A 1 10.35 -25.94 -18.46
C MET A 1 10.61 -24.45 -18.36
N THR A 2 9.82 -23.74 -17.55
CA THR A 2 9.76 -22.27 -17.52
C THR A 2 10.75 -21.75 -16.48
N ASN A 3 11.94 -21.34 -16.92
CA ASN A 3 12.84 -20.54 -16.10
C ASN A 3 12.88 -19.13 -16.71
N CYS A 4 12.28 -18.17 -16.00
CA CYS A 4 12.53 -16.75 -16.22
C CYS A 4 12.18 -16.00 -14.92
N ASP A 5 12.83 -16.37 -13.82
CA ASP A 5 12.90 -15.48 -12.66
C ASP A 5 14.17 -14.64 -12.78
N ILE A 6 14.11 -13.65 -13.66
CA ILE A 6 15.09 -12.56 -13.71
C ILE A 6 14.37 -11.32 -13.20
N THR A 7 13.95 -11.38 -11.94
CA THR A 7 13.47 -10.20 -11.23
C THR A 7 14.70 -9.43 -10.72
N PRO A 8 14.85 -8.12 -10.99
CA PRO A 8 15.93 -7.35 -10.38
C PRO A 8 15.86 -7.52 -8.86
N LYS A 9 16.99 -7.87 -8.23
CA LYS A 9 17.11 -8.10 -6.77
C LYS A 9 16.85 -6.81 -5.99
N THR A 10 15.60 -6.35 -5.97
CA THR A 10 15.17 -5.24 -5.14
C THR A 10 14.66 -5.83 -3.83
N SER A 11 15.33 -5.49 -2.74
CA SER A 11 14.96 -5.98 -1.42
C SER A 11 14.27 -4.87 -0.67
N ILE A 12 13.09 -5.13 -0.10
CA ILE A 12 12.40 -4.18 0.76
C ILE A 12 12.77 -4.50 2.21
N THR A 13 13.27 -3.50 2.92
CA THR A 13 13.67 -3.60 4.32
C THR A 13 12.54 -3.17 5.25
N SER A 14 11.85 -2.07 4.92
CA SER A 14 10.79 -1.51 5.77
C SER A 14 9.76 -0.76 4.96
N VAL A 15 8.51 -0.77 5.44
CA VAL A 15 7.41 -0.02 4.84
C VAL A 15 6.65 0.70 5.94
N MET A 16 6.48 2.01 5.75
CA MET A 16 5.73 2.86 6.67
C MET A 16 4.62 3.58 5.91
N VAL A 17 3.53 3.82 6.61
CA VAL A 17 2.38 4.57 6.11
C VAL A 17 2.20 5.80 6.98
N MET A 18 1.83 6.91 6.37
CA MET A 18 1.49 8.16 7.04
C MET A 18 0.12 8.58 6.55
N HIS A 19 -0.82 8.65 7.48
CA HIS A 19 -2.16 9.16 7.25
C HIS A 19 -2.12 10.68 7.01
N GLU A 20 -3.19 11.21 6.41
CA GLU A 20 -3.30 12.65 6.14
C GLU A 20 -3.12 13.47 7.43
N GLY A 21 -2.02 14.23 7.51
CA GLY A 21 -1.67 15.05 8.68
C GLY A 21 -1.21 14.28 9.91
N GLY A 22 -0.97 12.97 9.81
CA GLY A 22 -0.48 12.12 10.90
C GLY A 22 1.03 11.88 10.86
N ASP A 23 1.48 10.98 11.74
CA ASP A 23 2.88 10.51 11.81
C ASP A 23 3.12 9.25 10.97
N TRP A 24 4.40 8.99 10.65
CA TRP A 24 4.82 7.74 10.03
C TRP A 24 4.65 6.57 11.00
N THR A 25 3.89 5.57 10.58
CA THR A 25 3.64 4.35 11.35
C THR A 25 3.98 3.10 10.54
N SER A 26 4.47 2.06 11.21
CA SER A 26 4.64 0.73 10.61
C SER A 26 3.30 0.00 10.44
N ASN A 27 2.20 0.59 10.94
CA ASN A 27 0.87 0.05 10.75
C ASN A 27 0.39 0.32 9.31
N LEU A 28 0.35 -0.72 8.49
CA LEU A 28 -0.09 -0.66 7.11
C LEU A 28 -1.62 -0.64 6.95
N THR A 29 -2.34 -0.23 8.00
CA THR A 29 -3.80 -0.15 7.97
C THR A 29 -4.23 1.16 7.33
N ILE A 30 -5.13 1.10 6.36
CA ILE A 30 -5.69 2.25 5.64
C ILE A 30 -7.23 2.17 5.62
N TYR A 31 -7.87 3.28 5.30
CA TYR A 31 -9.31 3.50 5.29
C TYR A 31 -9.78 3.90 3.89
N PRO A 32 -11.00 3.51 3.48
CA PRO A 32 -11.55 3.93 2.20
C PRO A 32 -11.77 5.44 2.16
N GLY A 33 -11.40 6.09 1.05
CA GLY A 33 -11.62 7.52 0.82
C GLY A 33 -10.53 8.46 1.36
N GLU A 34 -9.53 7.93 2.08
CA GLU A 34 -8.42 8.76 2.58
C GLU A 34 -7.24 8.82 1.58
N THR A 35 -6.35 9.78 1.81
CA THR A 35 -5.05 9.84 1.14
C THR A 35 -3.94 9.49 2.13
N VAL A 36 -3.13 8.49 1.79
CA VAL A 36 -2.00 8.06 2.60
C VAL A 36 -0.70 8.25 1.85
N ASN A 37 0.37 8.54 2.58
CA ASN A 37 1.72 8.54 2.05
C ASN A 37 2.39 7.24 2.48
N VAL A 38 3.01 6.53 1.55
CA VAL A 38 3.71 5.28 1.82
C VAL A 38 5.19 5.49 1.57
N LYS A 39 6.00 5.20 2.58
CA LYS A 39 7.46 5.20 2.50
C LYS A 39 7.93 3.76 2.42
N VAL A 40 8.67 3.44 1.38
CA VAL A 40 9.30 2.13 1.17
C VAL A 40 10.80 2.32 1.26
N GLU A 41 11.43 1.58 2.18
CA GLU A 41 12.87 1.56 2.40
C GLU A 41 13.42 0.19 2.03
N GLY A 42 14.60 0.16 1.41
CA GLY A 42 15.16 -1.06 0.85
C GLY A 42 16.46 -0.83 0.10
N GLU A 43 16.76 -1.70 -0.86
CA GLU A 43 17.95 -1.64 -1.70
C GLU A 43 17.57 -1.88 -3.17
N GLY A 44 18.13 -1.07 -4.08
CA GLY A 44 17.87 -1.18 -5.51
C GLY A 44 16.48 -0.70 -5.96
N LEU A 45 15.79 0.10 -5.13
CA LEU A 45 14.40 0.53 -5.35
C LEU A 45 14.23 1.38 -6.62
N HIS A 46 15.24 2.17 -7.01
CA HIS A 46 15.23 2.96 -8.25
C HIS A 46 15.06 2.12 -9.53
N LYS A 47 15.44 0.82 -9.50
CA LYS A 47 15.24 -0.12 -10.62
C LYS A 47 13.91 -0.87 -10.53
N ALA A 48 13.24 -0.85 -9.37
CA ALA A 48 11.93 -1.47 -9.20
C ALA A 48 10.83 -0.64 -9.88
N ARG A 49 9.82 -1.35 -10.38
CA ARG A 49 8.58 -0.77 -10.89
C ARG A 49 7.47 -1.10 -9.91
N PHE A 50 7.42 -0.34 -8.82
CA PHE A 50 6.37 -0.48 -7.81
C PHE A 50 5.03 0.00 -8.34
N HIS A 51 4.02 -0.84 -8.16
CA HIS A 51 2.63 -0.54 -8.48
C HIS A 51 1.71 -1.13 -7.42
N TRP A 52 0.69 -0.37 -7.04
CA TRP A 52 -0.30 -0.76 -6.06
C TRP A 52 -1.59 -1.15 -6.77
N GLU A 53 -2.16 -2.30 -6.42
CA GLU A 53 -3.44 -2.75 -7.00
C GLU A 53 -4.61 -1.94 -6.45
N ASP A 54 -5.65 -1.70 -7.27
CA ASP A 54 -6.95 -1.14 -6.83
C ASP A 54 -6.89 0.22 -6.08
N VAL A 55 -5.76 0.93 -6.12
CA VAL A 55 -5.61 2.28 -5.54
C VAL A 55 -5.08 3.26 -6.57
N LEU A 56 -5.37 4.55 -6.37
CA LEU A 56 -4.93 5.61 -7.26
C LEU A 56 -3.60 6.16 -6.75
N ASP A 57 -2.52 5.93 -7.51
CA ASP A 57 -1.24 6.60 -7.26
C ASP A 57 -1.34 8.05 -7.73
N ILE A 58 -1.42 8.97 -6.77
CA ILE A 58 -1.47 10.42 -7.00
C ILE A 58 -0.13 11.08 -6.63
N THR A 59 0.96 10.29 -6.60
CA THR A 59 2.30 10.80 -6.37
C THR A 59 2.58 11.91 -7.37
N SER A 60 2.82 13.13 -6.87
CA SER A 60 3.12 14.28 -7.72
C SER A 60 4.45 14.05 -8.41
N ASP A 61 4.41 13.76 -9.71
CA ASP A 61 5.42 13.67 -10.78
C ASP A 61 6.89 13.34 -10.41
N THR A 62 7.44 14.00 -9.39
CA THR A 62 8.73 13.69 -8.78
C THR A 62 8.58 12.60 -7.73
N VAL A 63 8.41 11.35 -8.16
CA VAL A 63 8.61 10.23 -7.22
C VAL A 63 10.06 10.32 -6.76
N ILE A 64 10.28 10.68 -5.49
CA ILE A 64 11.61 10.65 -4.88
C ILE A 64 12.00 9.17 -4.77
N ARG A 65 12.52 8.62 -5.88
CA ARG A 65 13.01 7.25 -6.00
C ARG A 65 14.52 7.32 -5.87
N SER A 66 14.97 7.16 -4.64
CA SER A 66 16.37 6.91 -4.35
C SER A 66 16.66 5.42 -4.52
N GLU A 67 17.94 5.08 -4.53
CA GLU A 67 18.38 3.69 -4.53
C GLU A 67 17.84 2.90 -3.34
N ASN A 68 17.69 3.55 -2.18
CA ASN A 68 17.32 2.90 -0.93
C ASN A 68 15.98 3.35 -0.34
N LEU A 69 15.33 4.34 -0.96
CA LEU A 69 14.12 4.94 -0.41
C LEU A 69 13.18 5.42 -1.52
N CYS A 70 11.90 5.12 -1.38
CA CYS A 70 10.84 5.57 -2.28
C CYS A 70 9.64 6.09 -1.49
N PHE A 71 9.10 7.24 -1.91
CA PHE A 71 7.86 7.80 -1.36
C PHE A 71 6.75 7.72 -2.39
N PHE A 72 5.57 7.26 -1.96
CA PHE A 72 4.35 7.19 -2.75
C PHE A 72 3.24 7.95 -2.04
N ARG A 73 2.33 8.54 -2.81
CA ARG A 73 1.09 9.12 -2.31
C ARG A 73 -0.08 8.41 -2.97
N LEU A 74 -0.80 7.63 -2.18
CA LEU A 74 -1.90 6.80 -2.64
C LEU A 74 -3.21 7.39 -2.16
N LYS A 75 -4.15 7.53 -3.08
CA LYS A 75 -5.53 7.87 -2.78
C LYS A 75 -6.35 6.58 -2.80
N VAL A 76 -6.92 6.24 -1.65
CA VAL A 76 -7.75 5.05 -1.51
C VAL A 76 -9.17 5.40 -1.98
N PRO A 77 -9.70 4.77 -3.04
CA PRO A 77 -11.07 5.01 -3.46
C PRO A 77 -12.07 4.50 -2.39
N MET A 78 -13.20 5.19 -2.22
CA MET A 78 -14.23 4.80 -1.25
C MET A 78 -14.93 3.49 -1.64
N ASN A 79 -14.97 3.19 -2.94
CA ASN A 79 -15.57 2.02 -3.58
C ASN A 79 -14.61 0.83 -3.70
N ILE A 80 -13.59 0.76 -2.83
CA ILE A 80 -12.63 -0.34 -2.83
C ILE A 80 -13.29 -1.61 -2.26
N ALA A 81 -13.42 -2.66 -3.08
CA ALA A 81 -14.00 -3.92 -2.64
C ALA A 81 -12.99 -4.85 -1.94
N LYS A 82 -11.69 -4.61 -2.16
CA LYS A 82 -10.62 -5.42 -1.59
C LYS A 82 -10.27 -4.96 -0.18
N ARG A 83 -10.09 -5.91 0.73
CA ARG A 83 -9.58 -5.63 2.08
C ARG A 83 -8.07 -5.57 2.18
N ARG A 84 -7.35 -5.97 1.12
CA ARG A 84 -5.89 -6.03 1.13
C ARG A 84 -5.34 -5.57 -0.21
N ILE A 85 -4.39 -4.67 -0.18
CA ILE A 85 -3.76 -4.05 -1.35
C ILE A 85 -2.31 -4.47 -1.38
N ASN A 86 -1.96 -5.36 -2.29
CA ASN A 86 -0.58 -5.81 -2.37
C ASN A 86 0.27 -4.84 -3.20
N LEU A 87 1.53 -4.73 -2.80
CA LEU A 87 2.56 -4.06 -3.57
C LEU A 87 3.15 -5.05 -4.57
N TYR A 88 3.13 -4.68 -5.83
CA TYR A 88 3.81 -5.42 -6.88
C TYR A 88 5.04 -4.67 -7.33
N ASN A 89 6.11 -5.41 -7.59
CA ASN A 89 7.24 -4.95 -8.38
C ASN A 89 7.15 -5.61 -9.76
N ASN A 90 6.78 -4.84 -10.77
CA ASN A 90 6.56 -5.31 -12.13
C ASN A 90 5.47 -6.39 -12.21
N VAL A 91 5.84 -7.67 -12.18
CA VAL A 91 4.91 -8.83 -12.22
C VAL A 91 4.99 -9.67 -10.94
N THR A 92 5.90 -9.32 -10.02
CA THR A 92 6.19 -10.10 -8.83
C THR A 92 5.63 -9.39 -7.60
N ASN A 93 4.91 -10.13 -6.75
CA ASN A 93 4.44 -9.59 -5.48
C ASN A 93 5.63 -9.40 -4.53
N THR A 94 5.73 -8.26 -3.87
CA THR A 94 6.86 -7.97 -2.98
C THR A 94 6.74 -8.62 -1.60
N GLY A 95 5.58 -9.20 -1.28
CA GLY A 95 5.21 -9.68 0.05
C GLY A 95 4.63 -8.59 0.97
N THR A 96 4.73 -7.32 0.58
CA THR A 96 4.13 -6.20 1.31
C THR A 96 2.69 -5.99 0.88
N ALA A 97 1.79 -5.77 1.84
CA ALA A 97 0.42 -5.39 1.55
C ALA A 97 -0.14 -4.40 2.57
N LEU A 98 -0.95 -3.46 2.11
CA LEU A 98 -1.76 -2.57 2.95
C LEU A 98 -3.06 -3.27 3.29
N ASN A 99 -3.54 -3.05 4.51
CA ASN A 99 -4.77 -3.64 5.01
C ASN A 99 -5.86 -2.58 5.08
N ILE A 100 -6.97 -2.78 4.37
CA ILE A 100 -8.11 -1.87 4.41
C ILE A 100 -9.01 -2.26 5.55
N ARG A 101 -9.18 -1.35 6.49
CA ARG A 101 -10.09 -1.52 7.61
C ARG A 101 -11.29 -0.61 7.38
N GLU A 102 -12.37 -1.19 6.85
CA GLU A 102 -13.66 -0.51 6.85
C GLU A 102 -14.11 -0.34 8.30
N TYR A 103 -14.67 0.83 8.63
CA TYR A 103 -15.35 1.03 9.90
C TYR A 103 -16.57 0.12 9.86
N GLN A 104 -16.44 -1.12 10.35
CA GLN A 104 -17.61 -1.96 10.54
C GLN A 104 -18.48 -1.27 11.58
N VAL A 105 -19.53 -0.61 11.11
CA VAL A 105 -20.71 -0.36 11.93
C VAL A 105 -21.08 -1.73 12.50
N PRO A 106 -21.11 -1.92 13.82
CA PRO A 106 -21.62 -3.17 14.38
C PRO A 106 -23.00 -3.41 13.75
N PRO A 107 -23.36 -4.66 13.39
CA PRO A 107 -24.73 -4.93 13.00
C PRO A 107 -25.62 -4.44 14.14
N GLU A 108 -26.47 -3.46 13.86
CA GLU A 108 -27.57 -3.06 14.73
C GLU A 108 -28.56 -4.22 14.80
N ASN A 109 -28.18 -5.30 15.49
CA ASN A 109 -29.13 -6.36 15.77
C ASN A 109 -30.03 -5.84 16.90
N GLY A 110 -31.21 -5.40 16.46
CA GLY A 110 -32.16 -4.61 17.21
C GLY A 110 -32.60 -5.18 18.55
N LEU A 111 -32.94 -4.23 19.42
CA LEU A 111 -34.16 -4.16 20.23
C LEU A 111 -34.64 -5.46 20.90
N CYS A 112 -34.49 -5.45 22.23
CA CYS A 112 -35.41 -5.98 23.23
C CYS A 112 -36.44 -7.02 22.73
N GLN A 113 -36.22 -8.28 23.06
CA GLN A 113 -37.32 -9.25 23.10
C GLN A 113 -37.93 -9.25 24.51
N SER A 114 -39.18 -8.77 24.54
CA SER A 114 -40.37 -9.08 25.37
C SER A 114 -40.19 -9.68 26.76
#